data_AF-A0A8S9B1Q1-F1
#
_entry.id   AF-A0A8S9B1Q1-F1
#
_cell.length_a   1.000
_cell.length_b   1.000
_cell.length_c   1.000
_cell.angle_alpha   90.00
_cell.angle_beta   90.00
_cell.angle_gamma   90.00
#
_symmetry.space_group_name_H-M   'P 1'
#
loop_
_entity.id
_entity.type
_entity.pdbx_description
1 polymer ?
#
loop_
_entity_poly.entity_id
_entity_poly.type
_entity_poly.pdbx_seq_one_letter_code
_entity_poly.pdbx_strand_id
1 'polypeptide(L)'
;MRAMDIQGTRRHIQYLRTGAPTLKAQFQPRTTPAAIRRRHTLIFRSIIAIIVCAFFFFVWPGASILPVLSLGLISSGEDFQLETVRYYDLSNVQGTARGWEREERILLCAPLRDAESHLRMFFGHLRNFTYPHHLIDLAFLVSDSKDRTLPLLSELLEELQADEDPKQPYGEISIIEKDFGQKVNQDVESRHGFAAQASRRKLMAQARNWLLSAALRPYHSWVYWRDVDVETAPFTILEDLMRHNKDVIVPNVWRPLPDWLGGEQPYDLNSWQESETALALADTLDEDAVIVEGYAEYATWRPHLAYLRDPYGDPDMEMDIDGVGGVSILAKAKVFRSGVHFPAFSFEKHAETEGFGKMAKRMQFSVVGLPHYTIWHLYEPSVDDIRHMEEMEQERIARENEEKERAERMKKIKDQFADPNSQWEKDKTDIQNEAMKEKKEKEKEQAETKADEGSKPAESNADSKKESKEDSKIASKAESQGDTTAESKAESKDTQGKAQ
;
A
#
# COMPACT_ATOMS: atom_id res chain seq x y z
N MET A 1 50.75 4.25 58.28
CA MET A 1 51.78 5.19 58.79
C MET A 1 52.39 5.88 57.57
N ARG A 2 52.38 7.22 57.45
CA ARG A 2 53.38 8.18 57.99
C ARG A 2 54.84 7.78 57.64
N ALA A 3 55.72 8.65 57.14
CA ALA A 3 55.59 10.06 56.67
C ALA A 3 56.89 10.49 55.94
N MET A 4 56.97 11.79 55.57
CA MET A 4 58.15 12.59 55.15
C MET A 4 58.60 12.39 53.68
N ASP A 5 58.71 13.42 52.82
CA ASP A 5 58.96 14.89 52.92
C ASP A 5 60.45 15.27 53.10
N ILE A 6 61.05 15.81 52.03
CA ILE A 6 62.37 16.49 52.03
C ILE A 6 62.32 17.71 51.09
N GLN A 7 62.86 18.82 51.56
CA GLN A 7 62.83 20.16 50.96
C GLN A 7 63.97 20.40 49.94
N GLY A 8 63.81 21.40 49.05
CA GLY A 8 64.87 21.84 48.12
C GLY A 8 64.67 23.24 47.53
N THR A 9 65.32 24.25 48.09
CA THR A 9 65.10 25.70 47.83
C THR A 9 65.70 26.31 46.55
N ARG A 10 64.92 27.23 45.94
CA ARG A 10 65.28 28.54 45.33
C ARG A 10 66.60 28.69 44.52
N ARG A 11 66.47 29.25 43.29
CA ARG A 11 66.81 30.68 43.00
C ARG A 11 66.35 31.13 41.61
N HIS A 12 66.17 32.45 41.47
CA HIS A 12 65.74 33.14 40.24
C HIS A 12 66.81 33.17 39.14
N ILE A 13 66.36 33.10 37.88
CA ILE A 13 66.94 33.88 36.79
C ILE A 13 65.78 34.64 36.11
N GLN A 14 65.90 35.95 36.01
CA GLN A 14 65.01 36.79 35.21
C GLN A 14 65.43 36.67 33.74
N TYR A 15 64.48 36.51 32.82
CA TYR A 15 64.69 36.90 31.43
C TYR A 15 63.66 37.96 31.01
N LEU A 16 64.16 38.88 30.18
CA LEU A 16 63.57 40.19 29.96
C LEU A 16 62.39 40.17 28.99
N ARG A 17 61.47 41.08 29.26
CA ARG A 17 60.23 41.33 28.53
C ARG A 17 60.52 42.06 27.21
N THR A 18 60.69 41.32 26.12
CA THR A 18 60.65 41.87 24.75
C THR A 18 59.26 41.66 24.15
N GLY A 19 58.53 42.75 23.92
CA GLY A 19 57.15 42.68 23.42
C GLY A 19 57.07 42.31 21.94
N ALA A 20 56.41 41.20 21.64
CA ALA A 20 55.83 40.94 20.32
C ALA A 20 54.37 41.45 20.32
N PRO A 21 53.94 42.26 19.31
CA PRO A 21 52.57 42.72 19.25
C PRO A 21 51.64 41.57 18.83
N THR A 22 50.88 41.04 19.79
CA THR A 22 49.80 40.09 19.50
C THR A 22 48.68 40.80 18.75
N LEU A 23 48.63 40.62 17.42
CA LEU A 23 47.47 40.99 16.60
C LEU A 23 46.29 40.07 16.93
N LYS A 24 45.59 40.37 18.04
CA LYS A 24 44.22 39.89 18.23
C LYS A 24 43.33 40.60 17.21
N ALA A 25 43.13 39.96 16.05
CA ALA A 25 42.10 40.34 15.09
C ALA A 25 40.71 40.06 15.68
N GLN A 26 40.27 40.92 16.60
CA GLN A 26 38.92 40.89 17.14
C GLN A 26 37.98 41.34 16.02
N PHE A 27 37.14 40.42 15.52
CA PHE A 27 36.18 40.70 14.46
C PHE A 27 35.12 41.69 14.97
N GLN A 28 35.37 42.98 14.78
CA GLN A 28 34.34 44.00 14.90
C GLN A 28 33.46 43.94 13.64
N PRO A 29 32.14 43.75 13.77
CA PRO A 29 31.25 43.92 12.63
C PRO A 29 31.36 45.37 12.16
N ARG A 30 31.92 45.58 10.96
CA ARG A 30 31.94 46.89 10.31
C ARG A 30 30.50 47.38 10.20
N THR A 31 30.16 48.44 10.95
CA THR A 31 28.89 49.16 10.80
C THR A 31 28.71 49.53 9.35
N THR A 32 27.73 48.92 8.68
CA THR A 32 27.68 48.90 7.23
C THR A 32 27.43 50.30 6.65
N PRO A 33 28.09 50.67 5.53
CA PRO A 33 27.78 51.93 4.82
C PRO A 33 26.30 52.04 4.41
N ALA A 34 25.58 50.92 4.36
CA ALA A 34 24.15 50.83 4.06
C ALA A 34 23.27 51.62 5.05
N ALA A 35 23.59 51.66 6.35
CA ALA A 35 22.77 52.37 7.34
C ALA A 35 22.84 53.90 7.14
N ILE A 36 24.03 54.43 6.85
CA ILE A 36 24.24 55.85 6.55
C ILE A 36 23.64 56.18 5.18
N ARG A 37 23.87 55.34 4.16
CA ARG A 37 23.26 55.51 2.82
C ARG A 37 21.73 55.55 2.89
N ARG A 38 21.08 54.63 3.64
CA ARG A 38 19.62 54.62 3.86
C ARG A 38 19.10 55.94 4.43
N ARG A 39 19.79 56.56 5.39
CA ARG A 39 19.40 57.87 5.94
C ARG A 39 19.48 58.97 4.88
N HIS A 40 20.55 59.00 4.08
CA HIS A 40 20.69 59.99 3.01
C HIS A 40 19.66 59.81 1.87
N THR A 41 19.35 58.58 1.45
CA THR A 41 18.29 58.34 0.45
C THR A 41 16.89 58.61 0.99
N LEU A 42 16.61 58.34 2.27
CA LEU A 42 15.33 58.73 2.89
C LEU A 42 15.17 60.25 2.90
N ILE A 43 16.17 61.00 3.36
CA ILE A 43 16.14 62.47 3.38
C ILE A 43 15.94 63.03 1.95
N PHE A 44 16.68 62.51 0.96
CA PHE A 44 16.56 62.94 -0.43
C PHE A 44 15.17 62.63 -1.03
N ARG A 45 14.59 61.46 -0.74
CA ARG A 45 13.24 61.08 -1.18
C ARG A 45 12.15 61.91 -0.51
N SER A 46 12.28 62.21 0.79
CA SER A 46 11.38 63.11 1.50
C SER A 46 11.40 64.52 0.91
N ILE A 47 12.59 65.04 0.55
CA ILE A 47 12.73 66.35 -0.11
C ILE A 47 12.02 66.34 -1.48
N ILE A 48 12.21 65.30 -2.30
CA ILE A 48 11.53 65.18 -3.61
C ILE A 48 10.00 65.11 -3.43
N ALA A 49 9.51 64.30 -2.49
CA ALA A 49 8.08 64.21 -2.22
C ALA A 49 7.48 65.56 -1.77
N ILE A 50 8.18 66.30 -0.91
CA ILE A 50 7.77 67.65 -0.48
C ILE A 50 7.76 68.63 -1.67
N ILE A 51 8.76 68.60 -2.55
CA ILE A 51 8.80 69.45 -3.76
C ILE A 51 7.63 69.14 -4.69
N VAL A 52 7.33 67.87 -4.93
CA VAL A 52 6.20 67.44 -5.77
C VAL A 52 4.87 67.87 -5.14
N CYS A 53 4.66 67.65 -3.85
CA CYS A 53 3.46 68.11 -3.15
C CYS A 53 3.32 69.64 -3.19
N ALA A 54 4.40 70.39 -2.99
CA ALA A 54 4.38 71.86 -3.07
C ALA A 54 4.08 72.36 -4.50
N PHE A 55 4.63 71.71 -5.53
CA PHE A 55 4.33 72.03 -6.93
C PHE A 55 2.85 71.79 -7.26
N PHE A 56 2.29 70.63 -6.89
CA PHE A 56 0.87 70.34 -7.11
C PHE A 56 -0.06 71.29 -6.33
N PHE A 57 0.30 71.64 -5.09
CA PHE A 57 -0.47 72.60 -4.27
C PHE A 57 -0.49 74.01 -4.88
N PHE A 58 0.59 74.42 -5.55
CA PHE A 58 0.68 75.74 -6.19
C PHE A 58 0.04 75.79 -7.59
N VAL A 59 0.10 74.69 -8.36
CA VAL A 59 -0.43 74.64 -9.74
C VAL A 59 -1.93 74.30 -9.78
N TRP A 60 -2.43 73.47 -8.86
CA TRP A 60 -3.87 73.15 -8.76
C TRP A 60 -4.35 73.13 -7.29
N PRO A 61 -4.79 74.27 -6.72
CA PRO A 61 -5.21 74.39 -5.31
C PRO A 61 -6.50 73.65 -4.90
N GLY A 62 -6.99 72.71 -5.71
CA GLY A 62 -8.27 71.99 -5.48
C GLY A 62 -8.30 70.55 -6.00
N ALA A 63 -7.16 69.98 -6.41
CA ALA A 63 -7.11 68.59 -6.85
C ALA A 63 -6.91 67.62 -5.67
N SER A 64 -7.81 66.65 -5.52
CA SER A 64 -7.73 65.62 -4.48
C SER A 64 -6.48 64.74 -4.66
N ILE A 65 -5.52 64.83 -3.74
CA ILE A 65 -4.18 64.20 -3.84
C ILE A 65 -4.17 62.67 -3.61
N LEU A 66 -5.34 62.05 -3.44
CA LEU A 66 -5.50 60.64 -3.06
C LEU A 66 -5.07 59.58 -4.11
N PRO A 67 -5.15 59.78 -5.45
CA PRO A 67 -4.80 58.74 -6.41
C PRO A 67 -3.31 58.69 -6.80
N VAL A 68 -2.48 59.61 -6.31
CA VAL A 68 -1.03 59.64 -6.63
C VAL A 68 -0.19 58.83 -5.63
N LEU A 69 -0.73 58.57 -4.43
CA LEU A 69 -0.07 57.78 -3.38
C LEU A 69 -0.25 56.26 -3.54
N SER A 70 -1.11 55.81 -4.46
CA SER A 70 -1.43 54.39 -4.68
C SER A 70 -0.61 53.70 -5.77
N LEU A 71 0.19 54.43 -6.57
CA LEU A 71 1.12 53.83 -7.54
C LEU A 71 2.57 53.84 -7.04
N GLY A 72 3.03 52.69 -6.53
CA GLY A 72 4.44 52.29 -6.63
C GLY A 72 5.37 52.54 -5.43
N LEU A 73 4.97 53.23 -4.36
CA LEU A 73 5.88 53.55 -3.25
C LEU A 73 5.93 52.52 -2.09
N ILE A 74 5.22 51.40 -2.19
CA ILE A 74 5.24 50.29 -1.22
C ILE A 74 5.61 48.94 -1.88
N SER A 75 6.39 48.97 -2.98
CA SER A 75 7.16 47.79 -3.39
C SER A 75 8.49 47.77 -2.65
N SER A 76 8.56 46.99 -1.58
CA SER A 76 9.82 46.70 -0.89
C SER A 76 10.53 45.50 -1.52
N GLY A 77 10.89 45.60 -2.80
CA GLY A 77 11.54 44.50 -3.51
C GLY A 77 11.46 44.59 -5.04
N GLU A 78 12.18 45.54 -5.63
CA GLU A 78 12.84 45.31 -6.92
C GLU A 78 14.34 45.16 -6.53
N ASP A 79 14.80 43.98 -6.12
CA ASP A 79 14.87 42.72 -6.89
C ASP A 79 15.65 42.90 -8.20
N PHE A 80 16.98 42.85 -8.05
CA PHE A 80 17.89 42.39 -9.10
C PHE A 80 17.65 40.89 -9.35
N GLN A 81 16.46 40.53 -9.85
CA GLN A 81 16.24 39.22 -10.46
C GLN A 81 16.91 39.21 -11.83
N LEU A 82 18.23 38.94 -11.82
CA LEU A 82 18.83 38.23 -12.93
C LEU A 82 18.03 36.92 -13.07
N GLU A 83 17.48 36.62 -14.24
CA GLU A 83 16.56 35.48 -14.47
C GLU A 83 17.16 34.12 -14.03
N THR A 84 18.49 34.06 -13.97
CA THR A 84 19.30 32.90 -13.56
C THR A 84 19.56 32.79 -12.05
N VAL A 85 19.29 33.82 -11.25
CA VAL A 85 19.57 33.83 -9.81
C VAL A 85 18.32 33.41 -9.04
N ARG A 86 18.41 32.25 -8.37
CA ARG A 86 17.37 31.74 -7.46
C ARG A 86 17.91 31.66 -6.05
N TYR A 87 17.16 32.19 -5.08
CA TYR A 87 17.45 32.09 -3.66
C TYR A 87 16.56 31.02 -3.02
N TYR A 88 17.16 30.12 -2.23
CA TYR A 88 16.45 29.09 -1.49
C TYR A 88 16.95 29.05 -0.05
N ASP A 89 16.05 29.27 0.90
CA ASP A 89 16.32 29.06 2.31
C ASP A 89 15.86 27.65 2.71
N LEU A 90 16.83 26.77 2.99
CA LEU A 90 16.56 25.37 3.29
C LEU A 90 15.92 25.15 4.67
N SER A 91 15.90 26.16 5.54
CA SER A 91 15.19 26.09 6.82
C SER A 91 13.66 26.03 6.65
N ASN A 92 13.13 26.42 5.49
CA ASN A 92 11.69 26.38 5.19
C ASN A 92 11.19 25.01 4.71
N VAL A 93 12.08 24.10 4.29
CA VAL A 93 11.74 22.81 3.63
C VAL A 93 12.13 21.59 4.46
N GLN A 94 11.77 21.62 5.75
CA GLN A 94 12.19 20.61 6.73
C GLN A 94 11.37 19.31 6.71
N GLY A 95 10.18 19.34 6.10
CA GLY A 95 9.18 18.26 6.15
C GLY A 95 8.46 18.21 7.50
N THR A 96 7.13 18.39 7.50
CA THR A 96 6.31 18.39 8.73
C THR A 96 5.04 17.56 8.62
N ALA A 97 4.45 17.24 9.78
CA ALA A 97 3.27 16.39 9.95
C ALA A 97 2.03 16.78 9.11
N ARG A 98 1.97 18.02 8.64
CA ARG A 98 0.83 18.58 7.88
C ARG A 98 1.34 19.27 6.62
N GLY A 99 2.08 18.54 5.80
CA GLY A 99 2.72 19.05 4.59
C GLY A 99 1.74 19.73 3.62
N TRP A 100 0.54 19.16 3.48
CA TRP A 100 -0.53 19.68 2.61
C TRP A 100 -1.04 21.06 3.06
N GLU A 101 -1.15 21.34 4.36
CA GLU A 101 -1.54 22.66 4.89
C GLU A 101 -0.45 23.72 4.69
N ARG A 102 0.78 23.29 4.42
CA ARG A 102 1.97 24.14 4.33
C ARG A 102 2.56 24.20 2.92
N GLU A 103 1.85 23.66 1.93
CA GLU A 103 2.26 23.59 0.53
C GLU A 103 3.66 22.93 0.36
N GLU A 104 3.97 21.95 1.21
CA GLU A 104 5.26 21.25 1.18
C GLU A 104 5.38 20.39 -0.09
N ARG A 105 6.42 20.63 -0.90
CA ARG A 105 6.63 19.86 -2.14
C ARG A 105 7.22 18.46 -1.89
N ILE A 106 6.69 17.48 -2.62
CA ILE A 106 7.09 16.08 -2.61
C ILE A 106 7.77 15.75 -3.94
N LEU A 107 8.94 15.12 -3.90
CA LEU A 107 9.52 14.47 -5.07
C LEU A 107 9.11 12.98 -5.07
N LEU A 108 8.27 12.55 -6.00
CA LEU A 108 7.97 11.12 -6.20
C LEU A 108 9.04 10.50 -7.11
N CYS A 109 9.69 9.43 -6.66
CA CYS A 109 10.72 8.72 -7.42
C CYS A 109 10.30 7.28 -7.73
N ALA A 110 10.26 6.94 -9.02
CA ALA A 110 9.98 5.58 -9.50
C ALA A 110 11.08 5.12 -10.49
N PRO A 111 11.98 4.20 -10.09
CA PRO A 111 12.88 3.52 -11.02
C PRO A 111 12.09 2.49 -11.84
N LEU A 112 12.33 2.44 -13.16
CA LEU A 112 11.57 1.65 -14.12
C LEU A 112 12.50 0.75 -14.94
N ARG A 113 12.07 -0.51 -15.08
CA ARG A 113 12.63 -1.48 -16.01
C ARG A 113 11.52 -2.42 -16.44
N ASP A 114 11.37 -2.65 -17.74
CA ASP A 114 10.43 -3.63 -18.31
C ASP A 114 9.02 -3.55 -17.66
N ALA A 115 8.50 -2.32 -17.52
CA ALA A 115 7.37 -1.96 -16.67
C ALA A 115 6.04 -1.68 -17.43
N GLU A 116 5.99 -1.90 -18.75
CA GLU A 116 4.84 -1.56 -19.62
C GLU A 116 3.49 -2.09 -19.07
N SER A 117 3.48 -3.30 -18.51
CA SER A 117 2.33 -3.96 -17.88
C SER A 117 1.74 -3.20 -16.69
N HIS A 118 2.55 -2.49 -15.92
CA HIS A 118 2.15 -1.90 -14.63
C HIS A 118 1.79 -0.42 -14.74
N LEU A 119 2.32 0.29 -15.75
CA LEU A 119 2.16 1.74 -15.88
C LEU A 119 0.70 2.22 -15.85
N ARG A 120 -0.23 1.53 -16.50
CA ARG A 120 -1.65 1.96 -16.50
C ARG A 120 -2.29 1.90 -15.11
N MET A 121 -1.96 0.87 -14.32
CA MET A 121 -2.41 0.74 -12.93
C MET A 121 -1.74 1.81 -12.05
N PHE A 122 -0.44 2.03 -12.21
CA PHE A 122 0.31 3.06 -11.49
C PHE A 122 -0.24 4.48 -11.75
N PHE A 123 -0.58 4.82 -12.99
CA PHE A 123 -1.22 6.11 -13.31
C PHE A 123 -2.65 6.22 -12.75
N GLY A 124 -3.37 5.10 -12.63
CA GLY A 124 -4.63 5.05 -11.89
C GLY A 124 -4.45 5.45 -10.42
N HIS A 125 -3.37 5.02 -9.77
CA HIS A 125 -3.03 5.47 -8.41
C HIS A 125 -2.65 6.95 -8.34
N LEU A 126 -1.82 7.44 -9.28
CA LEU A 126 -1.47 8.87 -9.34
C LEU A 126 -2.71 9.76 -9.47
N ARG A 127 -3.72 9.38 -10.25
CA ARG A 127 -4.95 10.16 -10.42
C ARG A 127 -5.83 10.22 -9.16
N ASN A 128 -5.64 9.27 -8.25
CA ASN A 128 -6.45 9.10 -7.04
C ASN A 128 -5.83 9.73 -5.78
N PHE A 129 -4.58 10.21 -5.79
CA PHE A 129 -3.97 10.80 -4.59
C PHE A 129 -4.78 12.01 -4.07
N THR A 130 -4.90 12.12 -2.75
CA THR A 130 -5.59 13.27 -2.11
C THR A 130 -4.66 14.47 -1.93
N TYR A 131 -3.34 14.23 -1.89
CA TYR A 131 -2.35 15.29 -1.79
C TYR A 131 -2.35 16.15 -3.06
N PRO A 132 -2.32 17.50 -2.99
CA PRO A 132 -2.48 18.33 -4.19
C PRO A 132 -1.40 18.04 -5.25
N HIS A 133 -1.79 17.55 -6.43
CA HIS A 133 -0.84 17.04 -7.45
C HIS A 133 0.20 18.08 -7.90
N HIS A 134 -0.17 19.37 -7.96
CA HIS A 134 0.76 20.47 -8.30
C HIS A 134 1.91 20.68 -7.28
N LEU A 135 1.83 20.05 -6.10
CA LEU A 135 2.90 19.98 -5.09
C LEU A 135 3.72 18.69 -5.17
N ILE A 136 3.34 17.76 -6.05
CA ILE A 136 4.07 16.52 -6.31
C ILE A 136 4.81 16.67 -7.63
N ASP A 137 6.13 16.64 -7.55
CA ASP A 137 7.03 16.63 -8.68
C ASP A 137 7.40 15.16 -8.97
N LEU A 138 7.25 14.71 -10.23
CA LEU A 138 7.41 13.30 -10.61
C LEU A 138 8.80 13.07 -11.23
N ALA A 139 9.50 12.02 -10.81
CA ALA A 139 10.77 11.64 -11.39
C ALA A 139 10.86 10.13 -11.68
N PHE A 140 11.11 9.81 -12.95
CA PHE A 140 11.25 8.45 -13.46
C PHE A 140 12.68 8.23 -13.94
N LEU A 141 13.24 7.04 -13.67
CA LEU A 141 14.47 6.59 -14.34
C LEU A 141 14.21 5.28 -15.07
N VAL A 142 14.30 5.28 -16.39
CA VAL A 142 14.20 4.08 -17.24
C VAL A 142 15.60 3.52 -17.48
N SER A 143 15.81 2.22 -17.22
CA SER A 143 17.11 1.54 -17.35
C SER A 143 16.98 0.11 -17.85
N ASP A 144 17.79 -0.25 -18.85
CA ASP A 144 17.93 -1.62 -19.37
C ASP A 144 16.58 -2.28 -19.81
N SER A 145 15.57 -1.46 -20.13
CA SER A 145 14.24 -1.86 -20.63
C SER A 145 14.27 -2.32 -22.09
N LYS A 146 13.37 -3.23 -22.46
CA LYS A 146 13.24 -3.81 -23.81
C LYS A 146 11.81 -3.78 -24.37
N ASP A 147 10.84 -3.43 -23.52
CA ASP A 147 9.43 -3.27 -23.85
C ASP A 147 9.11 -1.81 -24.26
N ARG A 148 7.83 -1.41 -24.29
CA ARG A 148 7.42 -0.02 -24.54
C ARG A 148 7.31 0.83 -23.28
N THR A 149 8.03 0.54 -22.19
CA THR A 149 8.02 1.36 -20.96
C THR A 149 8.14 2.86 -21.25
N LEU A 150 9.17 3.28 -22.01
CA LEU A 150 9.45 4.70 -22.24
C LEU A 150 8.41 5.39 -23.15
N PRO A 151 8.00 4.81 -24.30
CA PRO A 151 6.88 5.33 -25.08
C PRO A 151 5.58 5.44 -24.28
N LEU A 152 5.16 4.36 -23.60
CA LEU A 152 3.90 4.34 -22.85
C LEU A 152 3.93 5.31 -21.65
N LEU A 153 5.07 5.45 -20.97
CA LEU A 153 5.25 6.45 -19.93
C LEU A 153 5.03 7.87 -20.48
N SER A 154 5.61 8.20 -21.63
CA SER A 154 5.43 9.51 -22.27
C SER A 154 3.97 9.74 -22.67
N GLU A 155 3.33 8.76 -23.32
CA GLU A 155 1.90 8.79 -23.69
C GLU A 155 1.01 9.09 -22.46
N LEU A 156 1.21 8.36 -21.35
CA LEU A 156 0.42 8.53 -20.12
C LEU A 156 0.71 9.84 -19.38
N LEU A 157 1.93 10.38 -19.45
CA LEU A 157 2.27 11.68 -18.87
C LEU A 157 1.65 12.83 -19.66
N GLU A 158 1.63 12.76 -21.00
CA GLU A 158 0.93 13.72 -21.84
C GLU A 158 -0.58 13.71 -21.55
N GLU A 159 -1.20 12.53 -21.45
CA GLU A 159 -2.60 12.37 -21.03
C GLU A 159 -2.89 12.91 -19.62
N LEU A 160 -1.97 12.75 -18.66
CA LEU A 160 -2.11 13.23 -17.29
C LEU A 160 -1.91 14.76 -17.16
N GLN A 161 -1.08 15.36 -18.01
CA GLN A 161 -0.83 16.81 -18.02
C GLN A 161 -1.85 17.59 -18.87
N ALA A 162 -2.51 16.94 -19.83
CA ALA A 162 -3.54 17.53 -20.68
C ALA A 162 -4.98 17.37 -20.11
N ASP A 163 -5.11 16.94 -18.86
CA ASP A 163 -6.40 16.72 -18.20
C ASP A 163 -7.24 18.00 -18.07
N GLU A 164 -8.56 17.87 -18.16
CA GLU A 164 -9.49 19.01 -18.08
C GLU A 164 -9.67 19.53 -16.64
N ASP A 165 -9.47 18.71 -15.61
CA ASP A 165 -9.49 19.16 -14.21
C ASP A 165 -8.13 19.79 -13.84
N PRO A 166 -8.06 21.10 -13.52
CA PRO A 166 -6.80 21.77 -13.15
C PRO A 166 -6.16 21.23 -11.87
N LYS A 167 -6.80 20.32 -11.13
CA LYS A 167 -6.21 19.59 -10.00
C LYS A 167 -5.44 18.33 -10.40
N GLN A 168 -5.71 17.75 -11.58
CA GLN A 168 -5.09 16.51 -12.02
C GLN A 168 -3.62 16.66 -12.45
N PRO A 169 -3.19 17.75 -13.12
CA PRO A 169 -1.79 17.95 -13.45
C PRO A 169 -0.85 18.01 -12.24
N TYR A 170 0.25 17.25 -12.37
CA TYR A 170 1.39 17.24 -11.47
C TYR A 170 2.32 18.45 -11.69
N GLY A 171 3.34 18.61 -10.84
CA GLY A 171 4.35 19.67 -10.90
C GLY A 171 5.45 19.46 -11.96
N GLU A 172 6.71 19.61 -11.58
CA GLU A 172 7.88 19.33 -12.43
C GLU A 172 7.97 17.82 -12.69
N ILE A 173 7.99 17.42 -13.97
CA ILE A 173 8.10 16.01 -14.38
C ILE A 173 9.45 15.80 -15.05
N SER A 174 10.22 14.82 -14.57
CA SER A 174 11.53 14.44 -15.08
C SER A 174 11.55 12.97 -15.51
N ILE A 175 11.82 12.72 -16.79
CA ILE A 175 12.13 11.38 -17.30
C ILE A 175 13.64 11.31 -17.57
N ILE A 176 14.32 10.35 -16.95
CA ILE A 176 15.75 10.12 -17.10
C ILE A 176 15.94 8.74 -17.72
N GLU A 177 16.64 8.67 -18.85
CA GLU A 177 17.03 7.40 -19.46
C GLU A 177 18.50 7.14 -19.15
N LYS A 178 18.80 6.03 -18.48
CA LYS A 178 20.17 5.63 -18.18
C LYS A 178 20.30 4.14 -17.89
N ASP A 179 21.04 3.43 -18.74
CA ASP A 179 21.44 2.05 -18.50
C ASP A 179 22.56 1.91 -17.46
N PHE A 180 22.55 0.76 -16.79
CA PHE A 180 23.65 0.29 -15.92
C PHE A 180 24.27 -1.02 -16.42
N GLY A 181 23.76 -1.60 -17.52
CA GLY A 181 24.37 -2.76 -18.18
C GLY A 181 24.16 -4.05 -17.40
N GLN A 182 22.99 -4.20 -16.76
CA GLN A 182 22.67 -5.37 -15.95
C GLN A 182 22.51 -6.60 -16.86
N LYS A 183 23.57 -7.42 -16.92
CA LYS A 183 23.63 -8.63 -17.75
C LYS A 183 22.55 -9.63 -17.35
N VAL A 184 21.59 -9.83 -18.24
CA VAL A 184 20.52 -10.82 -18.10
C VAL A 184 21.08 -12.20 -18.46
N ASN A 185 21.63 -12.91 -17.46
CA ASN A 185 21.93 -14.34 -17.61
C ASN A 185 20.61 -15.12 -17.78
N GLN A 186 20.62 -16.15 -18.64
CA GLN A 186 19.37 -16.77 -19.11
C GLN A 186 18.72 -17.72 -18.10
N ASP A 187 19.48 -18.32 -17.17
CA ASP A 187 18.92 -19.17 -16.11
C ASP A 187 18.23 -18.37 -15.01
N VAL A 188 16.94 -18.63 -14.79
CA VAL A 188 16.14 -18.02 -13.72
C VAL A 188 16.68 -18.44 -12.34
N GLU A 189 17.05 -19.70 -12.16
CA GLU A 189 17.67 -20.22 -10.94
C GLU A 189 18.98 -19.47 -10.59
N SER A 190 19.76 -19.07 -11.59
CA SER A 190 20.99 -18.28 -11.37
C SER A 190 20.71 -16.84 -10.92
N ARG A 191 19.56 -16.25 -11.29
CA ARG A 191 19.17 -14.88 -10.90
C ARG A 191 18.72 -14.80 -9.44
N HIS A 192 18.07 -15.85 -8.95
CA HIS A 192 17.62 -15.95 -7.56
C HIS A 192 18.66 -16.59 -6.64
N GLY A 193 19.82 -17.04 -7.14
CA GLY A 193 20.91 -17.51 -6.29
C GLY A 193 21.45 -16.38 -5.40
N PHE A 194 21.68 -16.67 -4.12
CA PHE A 194 22.18 -15.75 -3.10
C PHE A 194 23.37 -14.88 -3.58
N ALA A 195 24.34 -15.49 -4.28
CA ALA A 195 25.53 -14.82 -4.81
C ALA A 195 25.24 -13.72 -5.86
N ALA A 196 24.11 -13.77 -6.57
CA ALA A 196 23.75 -12.79 -7.59
C ALA A 196 23.04 -11.55 -7.00
N GLN A 197 22.28 -11.73 -5.90
CA GLN A 197 21.45 -10.67 -5.31
C GLN A 197 22.28 -9.47 -4.83
N ALA A 198 23.45 -9.70 -4.23
CA ALA A 198 24.35 -8.64 -3.78
C ALA A 198 24.74 -7.68 -4.93
N SER A 199 25.01 -8.21 -6.12
CA SER A 199 25.34 -7.42 -7.31
C SER A 199 24.13 -6.66 -7.85
N ARG A 200 22.95 -7.32 -7.87
CA ARG A 200 21.68 -6.69 -8.28
C ARG A 200 21.32 -5.50 -7.37
N ARG A 201 21.37 -5.66 -6.04
CA ARG A 201 21.13 -4.58 -5.07
C ARG A 201 22.09 -3.40 -5.30
N LYS A 202 23.39 -3.67 -5.48
CA LYS A 202 24.39 -2.63 -5.76
C LYS A 202 24.08 -1.85 -7.05
N LEU A 203 23.56 -2.49 -8.11
CA LEU A 203 23.10 -1.81 -9.34
C LEU A 203 21.80 -1.02 -9.14
N MET A 204 20.80 -1.58 -8.44
CA MET A 204 19.55 -0.87 -8.12
C MET A 204 19.81 0.39 -7.27
N ALA A 205 20.76 0.30 -6.33
CA ALA A 205 21.21 1.44 -5.53
C ALA A 205 21.81 2.56 -6.41
N GLN A 206 22.57 2.21 -7.47
CA GLN A 206 23.05 3.20 -8.44
C GLN A 206 21.88 3.87 -9.15
N ALA A 207 20.92 3.12 -9.69
CA ALA A 207 19.73 3.68 -10.34
C ALA A 207 18.96 4.65 -9.42
N ARG A 208 18.64 4.25 -8.18
CA ARG A 208 17.98 5.13 -7.20
C ARG A 208 18.80 6.39 -6.92
N ASN A 209 20.12 6.30 -6.73
CA ASN A 209 20.97 7.47 -6.51
C ASN A 209 21.05 8.42 -7.71
N TRP A 210 21.15 7.89 -8.94
CA TRP A 210 21.17 8.70 -10.16
C TRP A 210 19.87 9.48 -10.31
N LEU A 211 18.72 8.80 -10.18
CA LEU A 211 17.38 9.41 -10.19
C LEU A 211 17.27 10.54 -9.16
N LEU A 212 17.60 10.26 -7.90
CA LEU A 212 17.55 11.24 -6.81
C LEU A 212 18.45 12.45 -7.08
N SER A 213 19.71 12.21 -7.46
CA SER A 213 20.69 13.28 -7.67
C SER A 213 20.33 14.22 -8.83
N ALA A 214 19.65 13.70 -9.86
CA ALA A 214 19.22 14.47 -11.01
C ALA A 214 17.90 15.24 -10.77
N ALA A 215 17.02 14.72 -9.90
CA ALA A 215 15.69 15.28 -9.67
C ALA A 215 15.55 16.12 -8.38
N LEU A 216 16.37 15.93 -7.34
CA LEU A 216 16.20 16.61 -6.05
C LEU A 216 16.51 18.12 -6.11
N ARG A 217 15.45 18.93 -6.27
CA ARG A 217 15.49 20.40 -6.21
C ARG A 217 15.53 20.97 -4.78
N PRO A 218 16.04 22.20 -4.59
CA PRO A 218 16.14 22.86 -3.29
C PRO A 218 14.81 23.05 -2.54
N TYR A 219 13.67 23.07 -3.23
CA TYR A 219 12.36 23.36 -2.66
C TYR A 219 11.59 22.11 -2.13
N HIS A 220 12.04 20.89 -2.43
CA HIS A 220 11.37 19.68 -1.93
C HIS A 220 11.53 19.52 -0.42
N SER A 221 10.44 19.27 0.29
CA SER A 221 10.43 18.93 1.72
C SER A 221 10.44 17.42 1.96
N TRP A 222 9.90 16.65 1.02
CA TRP A 222 9.78 15.19 1.09
C TRP A 222 10.26 14.53 -0.21
N VAL A 223 10.68 13.28 -0.10
CA VAL A 223 10.91 12.36 -1.23
C VAL A 223 10.12 11.10 -0.94
N TYR A 224 9.32 10.66 -1.91
CA TYR A 224 8.51 9.46 -1.83
C TYR A 224 8.97 8.45 -2.90
N TRP A 225 9.58 7.36 -2.46
CA TRP A 225 9.93 6.24 -3.34
C TRP A 225 8.73 5.33 -3.47
N ARG A 226 8.41 4.94 -4.71
CA ARG A 226 7.30 4.05 -4.99
C ARG A 226 7.61 3.17 -6.19
N ASP A 227 7.58 1.87 -5.99
CA ASP A 227 7.65 0.89 -7.07
C ASP A 227 6.27 0.84 -7.79
N VAL A 228 6.26 0.54 -9.10
CA VAL A 228 5.09 0.71 -9.99
C VAL A 228 4.13 -0.49 -10.03
N ASP A 229 4.55 -1.60 -9.45
CA ASP A 229 3.90 -2.90 -9.32
C ASP A 229 3.00 -2.99 -8.06
N VAL A 230 2.85 -1.92 -7.29
CA VAL A 230 1.96 -1.90 -6.12
C VAL A 230 0.49 -1.77 -6.53
N GLU A 231 -0.21 -2.89 -6.51
CA GLU A 231 -1.60 -3.12 -6.91
C GLU A 231 -2.65 -2.28 -6.16
N THR A 232 -2.53 -2.09 -4.84
CA THR A 232 -3.39 -1.12 -4.12
C THR A 232 -2.68 -0.43 -2.95
N ALA A 233 -3.06 0.82 -2.69
CA ALA A 233 -2.72 1.57 -1.49
C ALA A 233 -3.80 2.62 -1.19
N PRO A 234 -3.94 3.08 0.07
CA PRO A 234 -4.84 4.19 0.39
C PRO A 234 -4.46 5.46 -0.37
N PHE A 235 -5.47 6.18 -0.83
CA PHE A 235 -5.33 7.43 -1.60
C PHE A 235 -4.67 8.56 -0.80
N THR A 236 -4.77 8.47 0.53
CA THR A 236 -4.22 9.36 1.56
C THR A 236 -2.80 8.98 2.02
N ILE A 237 -2.14 8.00 1.38
CA ILE A 237 -0.86 7.44 1.85
C ILE A 237 0.25 8.47 2.11
N LEU A 238 0.27 9.58 1.38
CA LEU A 238 1.26 10.64 1.58
C LEU A 238 0.99 11.35 2.91
N GLU A 239 -0.25 11.79 3.15
CA GLU A 239 -0.72 12.41 4.38
C GLU A 239 -0.62 11.47 5.58
N ASP A 240 -1.04 10.21 5.40
CA ASP A 240 -1.08 9.16 6.42
C ASP A 240 0.31 8.78 6.91
N LEU A 241 1.33 8.82 6.04
CA LEU A 241 2.73 8.65 6.43
C LEU A 241 3.35 9.96 6.96
N MET A 242 3.01 11.13 6.39
CA MET A 242 3.54 12.42 6.83
C MET A 242 3.20 12.75 8.28
N ARG A 243 1.97 12.49 8.73
CA ARG A 243 1.47 12.84 10.07
C ARG A 243 2.31 12.26 11.22
N HIS A 244 2.95 11.10 11.03
CA HIS A 244 3.90 10.49 11.98
C HIS A 244 5.18 11.33 12.17
N ASN A 245 5.46 12.26 11.25
CA ASN A 245 6.52 13.26 11.33
C ASN A 245 7.95 12.70 11.44
N LYS A 246 8.16 11.43 11.08
CA LYS A 246 9.46 10.74 11.08
C LYS A 246 10.34 11.21 9.94
N ASP A 247 11.64 10.93 10.03
CA ASP A 247 12.61 11.29 9.00
C ASP A 247 12.58 10.30 7.84
N VAL A 248 12.37 9.01 8.12
CA VAL A 248 12.09 7.93 7.18
C VAL A 248 10.95 7.08 7.75
N ILE A 249 9.95 6.77 6.92
CA ILE A 249 8.83 5.90 7.28
C ILE A 249 8.41 5.00 6.11
N VAL A 250 8.04 3.75 6.42
CA VAL A 250 7.50 2.76 5.48
C VAL A 250 6.18 2.14 5.97
N PRO A 251 5.23 1.84 5.07
CA PRO A 251 4.09 0.99 5.38
C PRO A 251 4.51 -0.49 5.40
N ASN A 252 3.61 -1.36 5.86
CA ASN A 252 3.75 -2.80 5.66
C ASN A 252 3.34 -3.19 4.22
N VAL A 253 4.00 -4.19 3.62
CA VAL A 253 3.77 -4.61 2.23
C VAL A 253 3.45 -6.09 2.17
N TRP A 254 2.24 -6.38 1.69
CA TRP A 254 1.72 -7.72 1.49
C TRP A 254 1.42 -7.94 0.01
N ARG A 255 1.21 -9.18 -0.40
CA ARG A 255 0.66 -9.53 -1.72
C ARG A 255 -0.63 -10.33 -1.54
N PRO A 256 -1.65 -10.12 -2.37
CA PRO A 256 -2.72 -11.10 -2.47
C PRO A 256 -2.13 -12.38 -3.07
N LEU A 257 -2.74 -13.50 -2.75
CA LEU A 257 -2.49 -14.77 -3.39
C LEU A 257 -3.84 -15.36 -3.81
N PRO A 258 -3.88 -16.25 -4.80
CA PRO A 258 -5.08 -17.04 -5.05
C PRO A 258 -5.45 -17.92 -3.84
N ASP A 259 -6.74 -18.26 -3.71
CA ASP A 259 -7.27 -19.03 -2.57
C ASP A 259 -6.50 -20.35 -2.32
N TRP A 260 -6.07 -21.04 -3.38
CA TRP A 260 -5.32 -22.29 -3.29
C TRP A 260 -3.89 -22.14 -2.74
N LEU A 261 -3.34 -20.92 -2.71
CA LEU A 261 -2.07 -20.58 -2.07
C LEU A 261 -2.24 -19.89 -0.71
N GLY A 262 -3.47 -19.75 -0.20
CA GLY A 262 -3.75 -19.17 1.12
C GLY A 262 -4.20 -17.71 1.12
N GLY A 263 -4.55 -17.11 -0.02
CA GLY A 263 -5.27 -15.82 -0.10
C GLY A 263 -4.44 -14.55 0.09
N GLU A 264 -3.47 -14.54 1.00
CA GLU A 264 -2.57 -13.39 1.24
C GLU A 264 -1.22 -13.83 1.82
N GLN A 265 -0.15 -13.07 1.55
CA GLN A 265 1.18 -13.35 2.09
C GLN A 265 1.99 -12.06 2.34
N PRO A 266 2.82 -12.02 3.39
CA PRO A 266 3.93 -11.07 3.52
C PRO A 266 4.79 -10.99 2.25
N TYR A 267 5.09 -9.78 1.76
CA TYR A 267 5.89 -9.58 0.55
C TYR A 267 7.26 -8.96 0.84
N ASP A 268 7.31 -7.76 1.42
CA ASP A 268 8.57 -7.02 1.59
C ASP A 268 9.29 -7.41 2.89
N LEU A 269 10.18 -8.39 2.80
CA LEU A 269 11.02 -8.84 3.92
C LEU A 269 12.21 -7.90 4.22
N ASN A 270 12.40 -6.82 3.48
CA ASN A 270 13.55 -5.91 3.63
C ASN A 270 13.33 -4.83 4.71
N SER A 271 12.11 -4.71 5.23
CA SER A 271 11.78 -3.86 6.37
C SER A 271 11.85 -4.68 7.65
N TRP A 272 12.86 -4.45 8.50
CA TRP A 272 13.15 -5.25 9.68
C TRP A 272 13.89 -4.47 10.77
N GLN A 273 13.77 -4.91 12.02
CA GLN A 273 14.61 -4.44 13.14
C GLN A 273 15.79 -5.39 13.34
N GLU A 274 16.95 -4.84 13.72
CA GLU A 274 18.21 -5.60 13.83
C GLU A 274 18.17 -6.64 14.96
N SER A 275 18.95 -7.73 14.82
CA SER A 275 19.06 -8.80 15.83
C SER A 275 20.51 -9.02 16.29
N GLU A 276 20.69 -9.49 17.52
CA GLU A 276 22.03 -9.86 18.03
C GLU A 276 22.68 -10.97 17.19
N THR A 277 21.89 -11.94 16.70
CA THR A 277 22.36 -13.03 15.84
C THR A 277 22.82 -12.54 14.48
N ALA A 278 22.11 -11.57 13.88
CA ALA A 278 22.48 -10.97 12.60
C ALA A 278 23.73 -10.09 12.72
N LEU A 279 23.91 -9.38 13.83
CA LEU A 279 25.14 -8.64 14.13
C LEU A 279 26.33 -9.60 14.30
N ALA A 280 26.17 -10.66 15.07
CA ALA A 280 27.21 -11.68 15.25
C ALA A 280 27.57 -12.38 13.92
N LEU A 281 26.59 -12.65 13.06
CA LEU A 281 26.81 -13.14 11.70
C LEU A 281 27.59 -12.12 10.86
N ALA A 282 27.17 -10.85 10.87
CA ALA A 282 27.81 -9.78 10.10
C ALA A 282 29.29 -9.61 10.45
N ASP A 283 29.68 -9.77 11.71
CA ASP A 283 31.08 -9.72 12.17
C ASP A 283 31.95 -10.88 11.62
N THR A 284 31.35 -11.99 11.17
CA THR A 284 32.07 -13.12 10.55
C THR A 284 32.29 -12.98 9.04
N LEU A 285 31.61 -12.04 8.39
CA LEU A 285 31.62 -11.91 6.93
C LEU A 285 32.70 -10.93 6.43
N ASP A 286 33.19 -11.15 5.21
CA ASP A 286 34.13 -10.25 4.52
C ASP A 286 33.54 -8.84 4.34
N GLU A 287 34.39 -7.80 4.24
CA GLU A 287 33.97 -6.39 4.17
C GLU A 287 32.94 -6.12 3.05
N ASP A 288 33.18 -6.65 1.86
CA ASP A 288 32.33 -6.49 0.65
C ASP A 288 31.05 -7.35 0.64
N ALA A 289 30.90 -8.27 1.59
CA ALA A 289 29.76 -9.18 1.68
C ALA A 289 28.46 -8.43 1.96
N VAL A 290 27.36 -8.87 1.35
CA VAL A 290 26.03 -8.31 1.57
C VAL A 290 25.11 -9.44 2.06
N ILE A 291 24.50 -9.22 3.21
CA ILE A 291 23.37 -9.99 3.73
C ILE A 291 22.14 -9.56 2.93
N VAL A 292 21.37 -10.54 2.47
CA VAL A 292 20.10 -10.33 1.75
C VAL A 292 19.07 -11.22 2.43
N GLU A 293 17.97 -10.62 2.89
CA GLU A 293 16.91 -11.35 3.60
C GLU A 293 16.13 -12.31 2.69
N GLY A 294 15.49 -13.30 3.32
CA GLY A 294 14.70 -14.33 2.64
C GLY A 294 15.51 -15.53 2.12
N TYR A 295 16.80 -15.61 2.44
CA TYR A 295 17.71 -16.68 2.02
C TYR A 295 18.09 -17.63 3.16
N ALA A 296 18.01 -18.93 2.91
CA ALA A 296 18.28 -19.97 3.91
C ALA A 296 19.77 -20.03 4.32
N GLU A 297 20.66 -19.48 3.48
CA GLU A 297 22.09 -19.38 3.69
C GLU A 297 22.46 -18.59 4.96
N TYR A 298 21.68 -17.56 5.31
CA TYR A 298 21.92 -16.68 6.46
C TYR A 298 20.70 -16.62 7.39
N ALA A 299 20.76 -17.36 8.51
CA ALA A 299 19.76 -17.30 9.56
C ALA A 299 19.92 -16.02 10.41
N THR A 300 19.35 -14.91 9.95
CA THR A 300 19.44 -13.58 10.59
C THR A 300 18.56 -13.44 11.84
N TRP A 301 17.45 -14.19 11.93
CA TRP A 301 16.47 -14.12 13.04
C TRP A 301 15.95 -12.72 13.33
N ARG A 302 15.87 -11.86 12.31
CA ARG A 302 15.35 -10.50 12.44
C ARG A 302 13.83 -10.50 12.50
N PRO A 303 13.20 -9.69 13.37
CA PRO A 303 11.78 -9.40 13.28
C PRO A 303 11.51 -8.53 12.03
N HIS A 304 10.94 -9.13 10.98
CA HIS A 304 10.50 -8.42 9.78
C HIS A 304 9.12 -7.79 10.00
N LEU A 305 8.95 -6.54 9.58
CA LEU A 305 7.71 -5.78 9.63
C LEU A 305 6.54 -6.55 9.00
N ALA A 306 6.83 -7.27 7.92
CA ALA A 306 5.91 -8.08 7.15
C ALA A 306 5.13 -9.11 7.99
N TYR A 307 5.79 -9.77 8.96
CA TYR A 307 5.17 -10.78 9.82
C TYR A 307 4.44 -10.21 11.04
N LEU A 308 4.49 -8.90 11.27
CA LEU A 308 3.91 -8.23 12.44
C LEU A 308 2.53 -7.62 12.18
N ARG A 309 1.92 -7.89 11.01
CA ARG A 309 0.57 -7.42 10.69
C ARG A 309 -0.50 -8.15 11.50
N ASP A 310 -1.28 -7.39 12.26
CA ASP A 310 -2.61 -7.77 12.73
C ASP A 310 -3.63 -6.99 11.89
N PRO A 311 -4.56 -7.65 11.14
CA PRO A 311 -5.62 -6.97 10.41
C PRO A 311 -6.57 -6.12 11.26
N TYR A 312 -6.59 -6.32 12.58
CA TYR A 312 -7.36 -5.53 13.55
C TYR A 312 -6.48 -4.62 14.41
N GLY A 313 -5.17 -4.58 14.14
CA GLY A 313 -4.21 -3.73 14.83
C GLY A 313 -4.38 -2.25 14.47
N ASP A 314 -3.83 -1.38 15.32
CA ASP A 314 -3.85 0.07 15.11
C ASP A 314 -2.96 0.47 13.91
N PRO A 315 -3.50 1.02 12.81
CA PRO A 315 -2.69 1.46 11.67
C PRO A 315 -1.71 2.57 12.03
N ASP A 316 -1.91 3.27 13.15
CA ASP A 316 -1.03 4.32 13.65
C ASP A 316 0.12 3.76 14.50
N MET A 317 0.17 2.44 14.75
CA MET A 317 1.24 1.80 15.51
C MET A 317 2.59 2.00 14.80
N GLU A 318 3.56 2.51 15.54
CA GLU A 318 4.93 2.74 15.05
C GLU A 318 5.89 1.68 15.59
N MET A 319 6.80 1.20 14.75
CA MET A 319 7.91 0.34 15.13
C MET A 319 9.23 0.93 14.63
N ASP A 320 10.22 1.09 15.51
CA ASP A 320 11.59 1.43 15.10
C ASP A 320 12.21 0.26 14.32
N ILE A 321 12.68 0.52 13.10
CA ILE A 321 13.33 -0.46 12.21
C ILE A 321 14.75 -0.01 11.84
N ASP A 322 15.55 -0.93 11.29
CA ASP A 322 16.94 -0.70 10.91
C ASP A 322 17.18 -1.00 9.42
N GLY A 323 16.56 -2.06 8.89
CA GLY A 323 16.36 -2.28 7.47
C GLY A 323 15.09 -1.59 6.96
N VAL A 324 15.14 -1.08 5.73
CA VAL A 324 14.05 -0.39 5.03
C VAL A 324 13.86 -1.05 3.68
N GLY A 325 12.62 -1.43 3.35
CA GLY A 325 12.28 -1.97 2.04
C GLY A 325 11.98 -0.93 0.97
N GLY A 326 12.11 -1.33 -0.30
CA GLY A 326 12.15 -0.42 -1.44
C GLY A 326 10.80 0.02 -2.01
N VAL A 327 9.73 -0.72 -1.68
CA VAL A 327 8.43 -0.66 -2.38
C VAL A 327 7.70 0.67 -2.16
N SER A 328 7.78 1.21 -0.95
CA SER A 328 7.13 2.47 -0.59
C SER A 328 7.87 3.12 0.59
N ILE A 329 8.60 4.21 0.33
CA ILE A 329 9.37 4.92 1.37
C ILE A 329 9.02 6.40 1.31
N LEU A 330 8.44 6.94 2.38
CA LEU A 330 8.39 8.39 2.57
C LEU A 330 9.57 8.82 3.44
N ALA A 331 10.38 9.76 2.95
CA ALA A 331 11.50 10.30 3.70
C ALA A 331 11.63 11.82 3.54
N LYS A 332 12.04 12.51 4.59
CA LYS A 332 12.24 13.97 4.55
C LYS A 332 13.43 14.30 3.67
N ALA A 333 13.30 15.29 2.79
CA ALA A 333 14.36 15.67 1.85
C ALA A 333 15.69 16.06 2.54
N LYS A 334 15.63 16.54 3.79
CA LYS A 334 16.81 16.81 4.62
C LYS A 334 17.69 15.57 4.89
N VAL A 335 17.12 14.36 4.90
CA VAL A 335 17.84 13.09 5.12
C VAL A 335 18.87 12.90 4.00
N PHE A 336 18.41 12.97 2.75
CA PHE A 336 19.26 12.89 1.56
C PHE A 336 20.27 14.03 1.47
N ARG A 337 19.84 15.27 1.75
CA ARG A 337 20.73 16.45 1.74
C ARG A 337 21.81 16.41 2.82
N SER A 338 21.64 15.58 3.87
CA SER A 338 22.65 15.37 4.90
C SER A 338 23.70 14.33 4.50
N GLY A 339 23.50 13.59 3.41
CA GLY A 339 24.44 12.59 2.87
C GLY A 339 23.92 11.14 2.90
N VAL A 340 22.75 10.89 3.47
CA VAL A 340 22.12 9.56 3.44
C VAL A 340 21.69 9.25 2.00
N HIS A 341 22.01 8.06 1.51
CA HIS A 341 21.73 7.62 0.15
C HIS A 341 21.63 6.08 0.12
N PHE A 342 21.33 5.50 -1.04
CA PHE A 342 21.26 4.04 -1.22
C PHE A 342 22.68 3.49 -1.46
N PRO A 343 23.29 2.70 -0.56
CA PRO A 343 24.69 2.30 -0.75
C PRO A 343 24.84 1.35 -1.94
N ALA A 344 25.62 1.77 -2.94
CA ALA A 344 26.00 0.95 -4.10
C ALA A 344 27.21 0.04 -3.81
N PHE A 345 27.53 -0.13 -2.53
CA PHE A 345 28.65 -0.88 -1.96
C PHE A 345 28.16 -1.51 -0.64
N SER A 346 28.97 -2.36 -0.01
CA SER A 346 28.64 -2.92 1.31
C SER A 346 28.73 -1.83 2.38
N PHE A 347 27.59 -1.48 2.98
CA PHE A 347 27.51 -0.63 4.17
C PHE A 347 26.93 -1.46 5.32
N GLU A 348 27.75 -1.78 6.32
CA GLU A 348 27.38 -2.66 7.44
C GLU A 348 26.77 -4.00 6.99
N LYS A 349 27.36 -4.59 5.93
CA LYS A 349 26.90 -5.78 5.22
C LYS A 349 25.55 -5.66 4.50
N HIS A 350 25.09 -4.44 4.20
CA HIS A 350 23.84 -4.20 3.47
C HIS A 350 24.11 -3.28 2.28
N ALA A 351 23.19 -3.26 1.33
CA ALA A 351 23.24 -2.37 0.16
C ALA A 351 21.85 -1.77 -0.09
N GLU A 352 21.74 -0.86 -1.05
CA GLU A 352 20.46 -0.33 -1.53
C GLU A 352 19.56 0.22 -0.40
N THR A 353 18.34 -0.31 -0.24
CA THR A 353 17.31 0.22 0.66
C THR A 353 17.57 -0.15 2.12
N GLU A 354 18.03 -1.36 2.39
CA GLU A 354 18.46 -1.82 3.71
C GLU A 354 19.70 -1.05 4.20
N GLY A 355 20.66 -0.81 3.29
CA GLY A 355 21.82 0.04 3.57
C GLY A 355 21.45 1.51 3.82
N PHE A 356 20.42 2.01 3.14
CA PHE A 356 19.86 3.35 3.37
C PHE A 356 19.24 3.46 4.77
N GLY A 357 18.47 2.46 5.22
CA GLY A 357 17.90 2.38 6.57
C GLY A 357 18.99 2.44 7.66
N LYS A 358 20.01 1.57 7.54
CA LYS A 358 21.16 1.58 8.46
C LYS A 358 21.90 2.93 8.45
N MET A 359 22.15 3.50 7.28
CA MET A 359 22.84 4.79 7.15
C MET A 359 22.04 5.92 7.81
N ALA A 360 20.71 5.96 7.63
CA ALA A 360 19.84 6.92 8.29
C ALA A 360 19.91 6.78 9.82
N LYS A 361 19.81 5.57 10.37
CA LYS A 361 19.94 5.30 11.81
C LYS A 361 21.31 5.71 12.35
N ARG A 362 22.41 5.42 11.65
CA ARG A 362 23.78 5.87 12.02
C ARG A 362 23.94 7.38 12.01
N MET A 363 23.22 8.09 11.14
CA MET A 363 23.16 9.54 11.09
C MET A 363 22.12 10.14 12.06
N GLN A 364 21.60 9.35 13.00
CA GLN A 364 20.66 9.76 14.05
C GLN A 364 19.29 10.24 13.54
N PHE A 365 18.89 9.82 12.34
CA PHE A 365 17.53 10.01 11.83
C PHE A 365 16.60 8.92 12.37
N SER A 366 15.32 9.29 12.55
CA SER A 366 14.26 8.33 12.87
C SER A 366 13.89 7.49 11.64
N VAL A 367 13.84 6.16 11.81
CA VAL A 367 13.48 5.20 10.77
C VAL A 367 12.44 4.24 11.35
N VAL A 368 11.22 4.32 10.81
CA VAL A 368 10.02 3.69 11.39
C VAL A 368 9.27 2.87 10.35
N GLY A 369 8.73 1.72 10.75
CA GLY A 369 7.75 0.96 9.98
C GLY A 369 6.38 1.02 10.66
N LEU A 370 5.31 0.96 9.86
CA LEU A 370 3.94 0.81 10.36
C LEU A 370 3.46 -0.64 10.12
N PRO A 371 3.50 -1.55 11.12
CA PRO A 371 3.20 -2.96 10.93
C PRO A 371 1.76 -3.25 10.50
N HIS A 372 0.82 -2.35 10.77
CA HIS A 372 -0.62 -2.56 10.50
C HIS A 372 -1.15 -1.74 9.32
N TYR A 373 -0.50 -0.63 8.98
CA TYR A 373 -0.79 0.14 7.76
C TYR A 373 -0.28 -0.62 6.53
N THR A 374 -1.18 -1.31 5.81
CA THR A 374 -0.80 -2.26 4.76
C THR A 374 -1.05 -1.70 3.36
N ILE A 375 -0.08 -1.89 2.46
CA ILE A 375 -0.23 -1.74 1.01
C ILE A 375 -0.01 -3.09 0.31
N TRP A 376 -0.53 -3.22 -0.91
CA TRP A 376 -0.60 -4.49 -1.63
C TRP A 376 0.22 -4.45 -2.91
N HIS A 377 1.25 -5.28 -2.98
CA HIS A 377 2.03 -5.54 -4.18
C HIS A 377 1.29 -6.52 -5.08
N LEU A 378 1.36 -6.33 -6.41
CA LEU A 378 0.76 -7.24 -7.38
C LEU A 378 1.29 -8.68 -7.23
N TYR A 379 0.41 -9.65 -7.41
CA TYR A 379 0.79 -11.05 -7.53
C TYR A 379 1.36 -11.35 -8.92
N GLU A 380 2.63 -11.77 -8.96
CA GLU A 380 3.27 -12.35 -10.15
C GLU A 380 3.25 -13.90 -10.04
N PRO A 381 2.47 -14.61 -10.88
CA PRO A 381 2.42 -16.07 -10.86
C PRO A 381 3.75 -16.69 -11.30
N SER A 382 4.22 -17.72 -10.59
CA SER A 382 5.35 -18.53 -11.06
C SER A 382 4.94 -19.45 -12.23
N VAL A 383 5.91 -20.09 -12.87
CA VAL A 383 5.66 -21.06 -13.96
C VAL A 383 4.76 -22.21 -13.51
N ASP A 384 4.88 -22.66 -12.26
CA ASP A 384 4.05 -23.74 -11.72
C ASP A 384 2.65 -23.23 -11.32
N ASP A 385 2.53 -21.98 -10.87
CA ASP A 385 1.22 -21.35 -10.64
C ASP A 385 0.45 -21.17 -11.95
N ILE A 386 1.13 -20.79 -13.04
CA ILE A 386 0.54 -20.69 -14.38
C ILE A 386 0.00 -22.05 -14.83
N ARG A 387 0.80 -23.13 -14.70
CA ARG A 387 0.35 -24.49 -15.01
C ARG A 387 -0.88 -24.89 -14.21
N HIS A 388 -0.89 -24.61 -12.91
CA HIS A 388 -2.02 -24.96 -12.06
C HIS A 388 -3.29 -24.16 -12.41
N MET A 389 -3.14 -22.88 -12.76
CA MET A 389 -4.26 -22.06 -13.27
C MET A 389 -4.79 -22.58 -14.60
N GLU A 390 -3.92 -23.01 -15.52
CA GLU A 390 -4.32 -23.65 -16.78
C GLU A 390 -5.10 -24.95 -16.53
N GLU A 391 -4.62 -25.81 -15.61
CA GLU A 391 -5.31 -27.04 -15.20
C GLU A 391 -6.71 -26.76 -14.63
N MET A 392 -6.84 -25.85 -13.67
CA MET A 392 -8.13 -25.47 -13.08
C MET A 392 -9.09 -24.84 -14.11
N GLU A 393 -8.59 -24.08 -15.08
CA GLU A 393 -9.41 -23.53 -16.16
C GLU A 393 -9.91 -24.63 -17.11
N GLN A 394 -9.09 -25.64 -17.43
CA GLN A 394 -9.54 -26.81 -18.19
C GLN A 394 -10.61 -27.60 -17.41
N GLU A 395 -10.44 -27.81 -16.10
CA GLU A 395 -11.44 -28.45 -15.25
C GLU A 395 -12.74 -27.65 -15.17
N ARG A 396 -12.66 -26.31 -15.07
CA ARG A 396 -13.83 -25.42 -15.09
C ARG A 396 -14.59 -25.53 -16.41
N ILE A 397 -13.89 -25.44 -17.54
CA ILE A 397 -14.49 -25.58 -18.89
C ILE A 397 -15.13 -26.97 -19.04
N ALA A 398 -14.46 -28.03 -18.59
CA ALA A 398 -14.99 -29.39 -18.63
C ALA A 398 -16.28 -29.53 -17.77
N ARG A 399 -16.29 -29.00 -16.55
CA ARG A 399 -17.48 -29.00 -15.68
C ARG A 399 -18.62 -28.19 -16.26
N GLU A 400 -18.36 -26.99 -16.78
CA GLU A 400 -19.39 -26.18 -17.45
C GLU A 400 -19.97 -26.88 -18.68
N ASN A 401 -19.15 -27.58 -19.45
CA ASN A 401 -19.61 -28.35 -20.60
C ASN A 401 -20.45 -29.56 -20.15
N GLU A 402 -20.04 -30.27 -19.10
CA GLU A 402 -20.83 -31.37 -18.54
C GLU A 402 -22.17 -30.86 -17.96
N GLU A 403 -22.19 -29.71 -17.30
CA GLU A 403 -23.41 -29.06 -16.81
C GLU A 403 -24.34 -28.65 -17.97
N LYS A 404 -23.79 -28.09 -19.06
CA LYS A 404 -24.54 -27.77 -20.29
C LYS A 404 -25.11 -29.05 -20.92
N GLU A 405 -24.32 -30.12 -21.05
CA GLU A 405 -24.78 -31.42 -21.57
C GLU A 405 -25.85 -32.06 -20.68
N ARG A 406 -25.68 -32.03 -19.35
CA ARG A 406 -26.68 -32.51 -18.39
C ARG A 406 -27.98 -31.70 -18.49
N ALA A 407 -27.90 -30.37 -18.61
CA ALA A 407 -29.05 -29.49 -18.79
C ALA A 407 -29.78 -29.74 -20.12
N GLU A 408 -29.04 -29.89 -21.23
CA GLU A 408 -29.60 -30.29 -22.52
C GLU A 408 -30.26 -31.66 -22.47
N ARG A 409 -29.63 -32.63 -21.79
CA ARG A 409 -30.17 -33.98 -21.62
C ARG A 409 -31.45 -33.97 -20.79
N MET A 410 -31.49 -33.21 -19.70
CA MET A 410 -32.71 -33.00 -18.92
C MET A 410 -33.80 -32.29 -19.74
N LYS A 411 -33.44 -31.32 -20.59
CA LYS A 411 -34.40 -30.68 -21.51
C LYS A 411 -34.95 -31.67 -22.53
N LYS A 412 -34.08 -32.45 -23.20
CA LYS A 412 -34.47 -33.51 -24.15
C LYS A 412 -35.37 -34.57 -23.48
N ILE A 413 -35.07 -34.98 -22.26
CA ILE A 413 -35.92 -35.89 -21.46
C ILE A 413 -37.27 -35.21 -21.14
N LYS A 414 -37.27 -33.97 -20.66
CA LYS A 414 -38.51 -33.24 -20.36
C LYS A 414 -39.40 -33.09 -21.60
N ASP A 415 -38.82 -32.77 -22.75
CA ASP A 415 -39.52 -32.63 -24.03
C ASP A 415 -40.04 -33.99 -24.55
N GLN A 416 -39.32 -35.09 -24.31
CA GLN A 416 -39.76 -36.46 -24.67
C GLN A 416 -40.83 -37.04 -23.74
N PHE A 417 -40.80 -36.69 -22.45
CA PHE A 417 -41.75 -37.17 -21.43
C PHE A 417 -42.88 -36.16 -21.14
N ALA A 418 -43.09 -35.17 -22.02
CA ALA A 418 -44.04 -34.06 -21.80
C ALA A 418 -45.53 -34.43 -21.90
N ASP A 419 -45.91 -35.64 -22.33
CA ASP A 419 -47.33 -36.07 -22.30
C ASP A 419 -47.55 -37.58 -22.02
N PRO A 420 -47.52 -38.02 -20.75
CA PRO A 420 -48.14 -39.27 -20.32
C PRO A 420 -49.60 -39.08 -19.90
N ASN A 421 -50.03 -37.83 -19.68
CA ASN A 421 -51.27 -37.51 -18.97
C ASN A 421 -52.50 -37.63 -19.88
N SER A 422 -52.38 -37.29 -21.17
CA SER A 422 -53.47 -37.47 -22.15
C SER A 422 -53.70 -38.94 -22.51
N GLN A 423 -52.67 -39.79 -22.37
CA GLN A 423 -52.76 -41.25 -22.51
C GLN A 423 -53.42 -41.87 -21.27
N TRP A 424 -52.94 -41.53 -20.07
CA TRP A 424 -53.46 -42.04 -18.80
C TRP A 424 -54.93 -41.71 -18.55
N GLU A 425 -55.38 -40.48 -18.85
CA GLU A 425 -56.79 -40.13 -18.70
C GLU A 425 -57.69 -40.83 -19.73
N LYS A 426 -57.18 -41.19 -20.94
CA LYS A 426 -57.92 -42.05 -21.88
C LYS A 426 -58.03 -43.47 -21.33
N ASP A 427 -56.92 -44.10 -20.97
CA ASP A 427 -56.91 -45.47 -20.43
C ASP A 427 -57.83 -45.61 -19.21
N LYS A 428 -57.82 -44.61 -18.32
CA LYS A 428 -58.71 -44.52 -17.15
C LYS A 428 -60.18 -44.35 -17.53
N THR A 429 -60.49 -43.60 -18.58
CA THR A 429 -61.86 -43.42 -19.09
C THR A 429 -62.35 -44.70 -19.77
N ASP A 430 -61.49 -45.38 -20.52
CA ASP A 430 -61.82 -46.64 -21.21
C ASP A 430 -62.03 -47.78 -20.21
N ILE A 431 -61.18 -47.92 -19.18
CA ILE A 431 -61.40 -48.86 -18.07
C ILE A 431 -62.75 -48.59 -17.36
N GLN A 432 -63.13 -47.32 -17.15
CA GLN A 432 -64.43 -46.99 -16.57
C GLN A 432 -65.59 -47.36 -17.51
N ASN A 433 -65.47 -47.10 -18.82
CA ASN A 433 -66.46 -47.45 -19.81
C ASN A 433 -66.64 -48.96 -19.95
N GLU A 434 -65.56 -49.72 -19.87
CA GLU A 434 -65.54 -51.19 -19.97
C GLU A 434 -66.12 -51.81 -18.69
N ALA A 435 -65.77 -51.31 -17.51
CA ALA A 435 -66.42 -51.69 -16.25
C ALA A 435 -67.92 -51.33 -16.21
N MET A 436 -68.34 -50.23 -16.87
CA MET A 436 -69.76 -49.89 -17.03
C MET A 436 -70.47 -50.78 -18.07
N LYS A 437 -69.77 -51.27 -19.10
CA LYS A 437 -70.31 -52.28 -20.04
C LYS A 437 -70.49 -53.61 -19.33
N GLU A 438 -69.48 -54.12 -18.63
CA GLU A 438 -69.61 -55.35 -17.83
C GLU A 438 -70.75 -55.25 -16.81
N LYS A 439 -70.90 -54.10 -16.13
CA LYS A 439 -72.04 -53.87 -15.24
C LYS A 439 -73.37 -53.91 -15.98
N LYS A 440 -73.49 -53.25 -17.14
CA LYS A 440 -74.73 -53.27 -17.95
C LYS A 440 -75.02 -54.63 -18.58
N GLU A 441 -74.01 -55.45 -18.85
CA GLU A 441 -74.17 -56.83 -19.32
C GLU A 441 -74.62 -57.73 -18.17
N LYS A 442 -73.97 -57.64 -16.99
CA LYS A 442 -74.40 -58.34 -15.77
C LYS A 442 -75.79 -57.89 -15.29
N GLU A 443 -76.14 -56.61 -15.44
CA GLU A 443 -77.48 -56.07 -15.15
C GLU A 443 -78.51 -56.52 -16.19
N LYS A 444 -78.14 -56.73 -17.47
CA LYS A 444 -79.02 -57.33 -18.48
C LYS A 444 -79.25 -58.82 -18.22
N GLU A 445 -78.20 -59.60 -17.94
CA GLU A 445 -78.31 -61.01 -17.56
C GLU A 445 -79.16 -61.18 -16.28
N GLN A 446 -79.03 -60.27 -15.31
CA GLN A 446 -79.86 -60.26 -14.09
C GLN A 446 -81.28 -59.71 -14.30
N ALA A 447 -81.51 -58.86 -15.30
CA ALA A 447 -82.85 -58.38 -15.64
C ALA A 447 -83.65 -59.40 -16.48
N GLU A 448 -83.00 -60.22 -17.31
CA GLU A 448 -83.65 -61.32 -18.03
C GLU A 448 -83.91 -62.55 -17.14
N THR A 449 -83.27 -62.66 -15.96
CA THR A 449 -83.46 -63.77 -15.01
C THR A 449 -84.26 -63.42 -13.74
N LYS A 450 -84.82 -62.21 -13.63
CA LYS A 450 -85.66 -61.78 -12.48
C LYS A 450 -87.01 -61.18 -12.87
N ALA A 451 -87.69 -61.81 -13.82
CA ALA A 451 -89.12 -61.62 -14.08
C ALA A 451 -89.97 -62.79 -13.52
N ASP A 452 -89.56 -63.39 -12.40
CA ASP A 452 -90.40 -64.25 -11.56
C ASP A 452 -89.88 -64.26 -10.11
N GLU A 453 -90.40 -63.38 -9.25
CA GLU A 453 -90.05 -63.36 -7.81
C GLU A 453 -91.05 -64.15 -6.98
N GLY A 454 -90.58 -65.28 -6.43
CA GLY A 454 -91.37 -66.16 -5.55
C GLY A 454 -90.67 -66.51 -4.24
N SER A 455 -91.06 -65.82 -3.16
CA SER A 455 -90.94 -66.23 -1.73
C SER A 455 -89.60 -66.15 -0.96
N LYS A 456 -89.74 -65.59 0.27
CA LYS A 456 -88.89 -65.72 1.49
C LYS A 456 -89.01 -67.16 2.06
N PRO A 457 -88.21 -67.64 3.06
CA PRO A 457 -87.52 -66.87 4.12
C PRO A 457 -86.09 -67.37 4.52
N ALA A 458 -85.67 -67.03 5.74
CA ALA A 458 -84.32 -67.15 6.29
C ALA A 458 -84.03 -68.48 7.06
N GLU A 459 -82.87 -68.50 7.74
CA GLU A 459 -82.24 -69.53 8.62
C GLU A 459 -81.16 -70.40 7.95
N SER A 460 -80.10 -70.86 8.66
CA SER A 460 -79.38 -70.37 9.86
C SER A 460 -78.04 -71.13 10.01
N ASN A 461 -77.09 -70.58 10.78
CA ASN A 461 -75.95 -71.24 11.47
C ASN A 461 -74.94 -72.10 10.63
N ALA A 462 -73.65 -71.72 10.55
CA ALA A 462 -72.54 -72.06 11.49
C ALA A 462 -72.03 -73.52 11.35
N ASP A 463 -70.73 -73.85 11.44
CA ASP A 463 -69.57 -73.14 12.00
C ASP A 463 -68.21 -73.68 11.46
N SER A 464 -67.10 -72.99 11.81
CA SER A 464 -65.67 -73.36 11.71
C SER A 464 -64.97 -73.16 10.34
N LYS A 465 -63.70 -72.72 10.25
CA LYS A 465 -62.63 -72.56 11.27
C LYS A 465 -61.47 -71.66 10.77
N LYS A 466 -60.84 -70.85 11.66
CA LYS A 466 -59.56 -70.07 11.50
C LYS A 466 -59.59 -68.93 10.44
N GLU A 467 -58.83 -67.83 10.54
CA GLU A 467 -57.72 -67.43 11.44
C GLU A 467 -57.63 -65.89 11.64
N SER A 468 -56.99 -65.44 12.74
CA SER A 468 -56.43 -64.09 13.01
C SER A 468 -57.22 -62.77 12.75
N LYS A 469 -57.86 -62.27 13.81
CA LYS A 469 -58.03 -60.86 14.29
C LYS A 469 -57.89 -59.68 13.31
N GLU A 470 -58.99 -58.94 13.17
CA GLU A 470 -59.03 -57.48 12.89
C GLU A 470 -58.55 -56.66 14.11
N ASP A 471 -58.18 -55.38 13.93
CA ASP A 471 -59.14 -54.29 14.25
C ASP A 471 -58.79 -52.90 13.69
N SER A 472 -59.85 -52.17 13.35
CA SER A 472 -60.00 -50.70 13.31
C SER A 472 -59.28 -49.83 12.24
N LYS A 473 -60.10 -48.96 11.64
CA LYS A 473 -59.71 -47.85 10.76
C LYS A 473 -58.98 -46.75 11.52
N ILE A 474 -57.93 -46.17 10.94
CA ILE A 474 -57.59 -44.75 11.14
C ILE A 474 -57.39 -44.10 9.77
N ALA A 475 -58.11 -43.00 9.55
CA ALA A 475 -57.76 -41.99 8.57
C ALA A 475 -57.23 -40.76 9.31
N SER A 476 -56.28 -40.05 8.69
CA SER A 476 -55.71 -38.76 9.09
C SER A 476 -54.72 -38.71 10.28
N LYS A 477 -53.79 -37.75 10.13
CA LYS A 477 -52.89 -37.12 11.12
C LYS A 477 -51.75 -37.90 11.79
N ALA A 478 -50.54 -37.48 11.42
CA ALA A 478 -49.46 -37.02 12.31
C ALA A 478 -48.68 -35.98 11.47
N GLU A 479 -48.46 -34.69 11.79
CA GLU A 479 -48.18 -34.00 13.06
C GLU A 479 -46.94 -34.56 13.80
N SER A 480 -46.04 -33.76 14.39
CA SER A 480 -45.87 -32.29 14.37
C SER A 480 -44.48 -31.93 14.94
N GLN A 481 -44.23 -30.63 15.07
CA GLN A 481 -43.24 -30.00 15.95
C GLN A 481 -43.27 -30.51 17.41
N GLY A 482 -42.20 -30.21 18.16
CA GLY A 482 -42.14 -30.27 19.63
C GLY A 482 -40.70 -30.59 20.10
N ASP A 483 -39.80 -29.63 20.31
CA ASP A 483 -39.78 -28.62 21.40
C ASP A 483 -39.68 -29.30 22.78
N THR A 484 -38.61 -29.14 23.56
CA THR A 484 -38.42 -28.06 24.55
C THR A 484 -37.03 -28.23 25.21
N THR A 485 -36.20 -27.20 25.44
CA THR A 485 -36.12 -26.28 26.62
C THR A 485 -36.13 -26.98 28.00
N ALA A 486 -35.41 -26.56 29.05
CA ALA A 486 -34.34 -25.56 29.24
C ALA A 486 -33.68 -25.77 30.65
N GLU A 487 -32.95 -24.76 31.15
CA GLU A 487 -32.55 -24.53 32.57
C GLU A 487 -31.41 -25.39 33.18
N SER A 488 -30.87 -25.02 34.35
CA SER A 488 -29.89 -23.93 34.61
C SER A 488 -29.46 -23.92 36.10
N LYS A 489 -28.18 -23.62 36.40
CA LYS A 489 -27.62 -23.36 37.76
C LYS A 489 -27.75 -24.57 38.75
N ALA A 490 -27.05 -24.72 39.88
CA ALA A 490 -25.87 -24.10 40.52
C ALA A 490 -24.97 -25.27 41.06
N GLU A 491 -24.04 -25.20 42.03
CA GLU A 491 -23.52 -24.16 42.94
C GLU A 491 -22.06 -24.50 43.37
N SER A 492 -21.48 -23.73 44.30
CA SER A 492 -20.11 -23.79 44.82
C SER A 492 -19.85 -24.73 46.00
N LYS A 493 -18.60 -25.19 46.14
CA LYS A 493 -17.73 -25.13 47.36
C LYS A 493 -16.37 -25.78 47.02
N ASP A 494 -15.20 -25.14 47.07
CA ASP A 494 -14.55 -24.31 48.11
C ASP A 494 -14.01 -25.11 49.31
N THR A 495 -12.70 -25.39 49.32
CA THR A 495 -11.88 -25.30 50.55
C THR A 495 -10.36 -25.18 50.29
N GLN A 496 -9.79 -24.15 50.91
CA GLN A 496 -8.41 -23.91 51.40
C GLN A 496 -7.49 -25.15 51.59
N GLY A 497 -6.15 -25.06 51.51
CA GLY A 497 -5.25 -23.91 51.33
C GLY A 497 -3.88 -24.11 52.01
N LYS A 498 -3.10 -23.02 52.11
CA LYS A 498 -1.79 -22.79 52.79
C LYS A 498 -0.48 -23.00 52.01
N ALA A 499 0.26 -21.88 52.00
CA ALA A 499 1.62 -21.67 51.57
C ALA A 499 2.69 -22.47 52.32
N GLN A 500 3.83 -22.65 51.65
CA GLN A 500 5.10 -22.11 52.13
C GLN A 500 5.92 -21.56 50.96
#